data_AF-A0A850PGU0-F1
#
_entry.id   AF-A0A850PGU0-F1
#
_cell.length_a   1.000
_cell.length_b   1.000
_cell.length_c   1.000
_cell.angle_alpha   90.00
_cell.angle_beta   90.00
_cell.angle_gamma   90.00
#
_symmetry.space_group_name_H-M   'P 1'
#
loop_
_entity.id
_entity.type
_entity.pdbx_description
1 polymer ?
#
loop_
_entity_poly.entity_id
_entity_poly.type
_entity_poly.pdbx_seq_one_letter_code
_entity_poly.pdbx_strand_id
1 'polypeptide(L)'
;VSASALARRAEAALREPAGARIFAGSCASCHEGAARHMDGNRPDLALNSNVQDARPDNVIHAILNGAGYAGERGRGEMPGFRGVLDDEQIASLLRYLRVVNAPGRPAWDGLTERIGTLRAEHGGR
;
A
#
# COMPACT_ATOMS: atom_id res chain seq x y z
N VAL A 1 7.27 19.44 1.55
CA VAL A 1 6.58 18.67 0.49
C VAL A 1 6.28 19.61 -0.66
N SER A 2 6.56 19.22 -1.92
CA SER A 2 6.28 20.08 -3.09
C SER A 2 4.77 20.23 -3.33
N ALA A 3 4.35 21.37 -3.90
CA ALA A 3 2.96 21.66 -4.25
C ALA A 3 2.35 20.58 -5.19
N SER A 4 3.16 20.02 -6.11
CA SER A 4 2.72 18.94 -7.00
C SER A 4 2.41 17.64 -6.25
N ALA A 5 3.12 17.35 -5.17
CA ALA A 5 2.88 16.16 -4.36
C ALA A 5 1.62 16.28 -3.48
N LEU A 6 1.25 17.51 -3.10
CA LEU A 6 0.00 17.78 -2.37
C LEU A 6 -1.21 17.69 -3.30
N ALA A 7 -1.14 18.30 -4.49
CA ALA A 7 -2.20 18.22 -5.48
C ALA A 7 -2.54 16.78 -5.87
N ARG A 8 -1.53 15.93 -6.10
CA ARG A 8 -1.74 14.51 -6.40
C ARG A 8 -2.42 13.74 -5.26
N ARG A 9 -2.07 14.01 -4.01
CA ARG A 9 -2.73 13.40 -2.85
C ARG A 9 -4.20 13.82 -2.76
N ALA A 10 -4.48 15.10 -2.98
CA ALA A 10 -5.85 15.60 -2.98
C ALA A 10 -6.69 14.94 -4.08
N GLU A 11 -6.16 14.85 -5.30
CA GLU A 11 -6.83 14.17 -6.41
C GLU A 11 -7.05 12.68 -6.14
N ALA A 12 -6.02 11.98 -5.65
CA ALA A 12 -6.12 10.58 -5.25
C ALA A 12 -7.20 10.38 -4.17
N ALA A 13 -7.27 11.27 -3.17
CA ALA A 13 -8.25 11.19 -2.10
C ALA A 13 -9.69 11.45 -2.59
N LEU A 14 -9.87 12.30 -3.60
CA LEU A 14 -11.18 12.50 -4.24
C LEU A 14 -11.62 11.29 -5.05
N ARG A 15 -10.70 10.63 -5.76
CA ARG A 15 -10.99 9.43 -6.55
C ARG A 15 -11.19 8.18 -5.68
N GLU A 16 -10.42 8.08 -4.59
CA GLU A 16 -10.36 6.91 -3.70
C GLU A 16 -10.54 7.34 -2.23
N PRO A 17 -11.71 7.85 -1.83
CA PRO A 17 -11.92 8.39 -0.49
C PRO A 17 -11.83 7.32 0.60
N ALA A 18 -12.25 6.09 0.32
CA ALA A 18 -12.09 4.96 1.24
C ALA A 18 -10.61 4.61 1.41
N GLY A 19 -9.87 4.43 0.31
CA GLY A 19 -8.43 4.16 0.33
C GLY A 19 -7.63 5.25 1.05
N ALA A 20 -7.96 6.52 0.83
CA ALA A 20 -7.32 7.64 1.53
C ALA A 20 -7.57 7.61 3.05
N ARG A 21 -8.81 7.32 3.48
CA ARG A 21 -9.13 7.19 4.92
C ARG A 21 -8.42 6.01 5.55
N ILE A 22 -8.37 4.86 4.87
CA ILE A 22 -7.63 3.68 5.33
C ILE A 22 -6.15 4.02 5.46
N PHE A 23 -5.56 4.65 4.45
CA PHE A 23 -4.16 5.05 4.50
C PHE A 23 -3.88 5.98 5.70
N ALA A 24 -4.71 7.01 5.89
CA ALA A 24 -4.55 7.96 6.99
C ALA A 24 -4.68 7.28 8.37
N GLY A 25 -5.63 6.35 8.53
CA GLY A 25 -5.89 5.69 9.81
C GLY A 25 -4.99 4.50 10.14
N SER A 26 -4.44 3.83 9.12
CA SER A 26 -3.76 2.54 9.29
C SER A 26 -2.33 2.46 8.72
N CYS A 27 -1.93 3.39 7.86
CA CYS A 27 -0.64 3.32 7.15
C CYS A 27 0.26 4.55 7.37
N ALA A 28 -0.33 5.74 7.49
CA ALA A 28 0.38 7.01 7.50
C ALA A 28 1.35 7.18 8.69
N SER A 29 1.03 6.58 9.83
CA SER A 29 1.87 6.57 11.03
C SER A 29 3.26 5.96 10.79
N CYS A 30 3.42 5.12 9.77
CA CYS A 30 4.70 4.53 9.37
C CYS A 30 5.20 5.03 8.00
N HIS A 31 4.28 5.32 7.07
CA HIS A 31 4.64 5.58 5.67
C HIS A 31 4.61 7.06 5.24
N GLU A 32 4.27 7.99 6.14
CA GLU A 32 4.21 9.42 5.82
C GLU A 32 5.13 10.28 6.71
N GLY A 33 5.36 11.53 6.31
CA GLY A 33 6.03 12.53 7.16
C GLY A 33 7.47 12.15 7.54
N ALA A 34 7.83 12.37 8.81
CA ALA A 34 9.10 11.92 9.36
C ALA A 34 9.14 10.41 9.63
N ALA A 35 7.97 9.76 9.77
CA ALA A 35 7.87 8.33 10.03
C ALA A 35 8.46 7.47 8.89
N ARG A 36 8.39 7.97 7.65
CA ARG A 36 9.01 7.32 6.49
C ARG A 36 10.54 7.18 6.59
N HIS A 37 11.20 7.91 7.49
CA HIS A 37 12.66 7.89 7.64
C HIS A 37 13.11 7.23 8.95
N MET A 38 12.17 6.65 9.71
CA MET A 38 12.51 5.98 10.97
C MET A 38 13.37 4.76 10.67
N ASP A 39 14.61 4.83 11.15
CA ASP A 39 15.62 3.76 11.20
C ASP A 39 16.30 3.35 9.89
N GLY A 40 16.25 4.17 8.82
CA GLY A 40 16.99 3.91 7.56
C GLY A 40 16.55 2.66 6.77
N ASN A 41 15.72 1.80 7.35
CA ASN A 41 15.26 0.53 6.80
C ASN A 41 13.87 0.58 6.15
N ARG A 42 13.20 1.74 6.16
CA ARG A 42 11.88 1.93 5.52
C ARG A 42 12.02 2.83 4.29
N PRO A 43 12.26 2.28 3.08
CA PRO A 43 12.31 3.10 1.88
C PRO A 43 10.96 3.78 1.63
N ASP A 44 10.99 5.02 1.13
CA ASP A 44 9.80 5.77 0.73
C ASP A 44 8.95 4.90 -0.21
N LEU A 45 7.62 4.88 -0.03
CA LEU A 45 6.72 4.10 -0.87
C LEU A 45 6.82 4.49 -2.36
N ALA A 46 7.23 5.72 -2.67
CA ALA A 46 7.53 6.13 -4.04
C ALA A 46 8.74 5.40 -4.64
N LEU A 47 9.65 4.88 -3.83
CA LEU A 47 10.82 4.09 -4.26
C LEU A 47 10.60 2.58 -4.10
N ASN A 48 9.46 2.16 -3.55
CA ASN A 48 9.16 0.76 -3.33
C ASN A 48 8.84 0.06 -4.67
N SER A 49 9.64 -0.94 -5.03
CA SER A 49 9.48 -1.69 -6.29
C SER A 49 8.11 -2.35 -6.43
N ASN A 50 7.52 -2.85 -5.33
CA ASN A 50 6.19 -3.48 -5.37
C ASN A 50 5.10 -2.47 -5.75
N VAL A 51 5.23 -1.21 -5.33
CA VAL A 51 4.29 -0.14 -5.68
C VAL A 51 4.53 0.36 -7.11
N GLN A 52 5.75 0.23 -7.63
CA GLN A 52 6.13 0.63 -8.99
C GLN A 52 5.88 -0.45 -10.04
N ASP A 53 5.72 -1.71 -9.64
CA ASP A 53 5.57 -2.84 -10.55
C ASP A 53 4.32 -2.72 -11.44
N ALA A 54 4.37 -3.31 -12.63
CA ALA A 54 3.20 -3.46 -13.49
C ALA A 54 2.16 -4.39 -12.85
N ARG A 55 2.60 -5.40 -12.10
CA ARG A 55 1.74 -6.39 -11.43
C ARG A 55 1.52 -6.03 -9.95
N PRO A 56 0.27 -6.04 -9.46
CA PRO A 56 -0.03 -5.66 -8.07
C PRO A 56 0.23 -6.78 -7.06
N ASP A 57 0.62 -7.98 -7.50
CA ASP A 57 0.70 -9.18 -6.68
C ASP A 57 1.53 -9.01 -5.40
N ASN A 58 2.74 -8.46 -5.51
CA ASN A 58 3.65 -8.34 -4.38
C ASN A 58 3.16 -7.32 -3.34
N VAL A 59 2.58 -6.21 -3.79
CA VAL A 59 2.00 -5.21 -2.87
C VAL A 59 0.71 -5.74 -2.24
N ILE A 60 -0.09 -6.52 -2.97
CA ILE A 60 -1.27 -7.20 -2.41
C ILE A 60 -0.83 -8.18 -1.31
N HIS A 61 0.20 -9.01 -1.56
CA HIS A 61 0.71 -9.92 -0.54
C HIS A 61 1.23 -9.20 0.70
N ALA A 62 1.97 -8.11 0.54
CA ALA A 62 2.48 -7.32 1.65
C ALA A 62 1.34 -6.71 2.49
N ILE A 63 0.28 -6.19 1.87
CA ILE A 63 -0.88 -5.64 2.59
C ILE A 63 -1.67 -6.75 3.28
N LEU A 64 -1.90 -7.87 2.60
CA LEU A 64 -2.68 -8.97 3.17
C LEU A 64 -1.96 -9.63 4.35
N ASN A 65 -0.68 -9.95 4.17
CA ASN A 65 0.05 -10.83 5.08
C ASN A 65 1.05 -10.10 5.97
N GLY A 66 1.23 -8.79 5.76
CA GLY A 66 2.29 -8.03 6.38
C GLY A 66 3.63 -8.22 5.66
N ALA A 67 4.64 -7.51 6.14
CA ALA A 67 6.00 -7.61 5.62
C ALA A 67 7.01 -7.42 6.76
N GLY A 68 8.03 -8.28 6.81
CA GLY A 68 9.17 -8.15 7.71
C GLY A 68 10.40 -7.59 6.97
N TYR A 69 11.28 -6.90 7.68
CA TYR A 69 12.60 -6.56 7.17
C TYR A 69 13.55 -7.74 7.48
N ALA A 70 14.21 -8.29 6.46
CA ALA A 70 15.20 -9.34 6.64
C ALA A 70 16.44 -8.76 7.34
N GLY A 71 16.49 -8.80 8.68
CA GLY A 71 17.66 -8.35 9.42
C GLY A 71 17.46 -8.20 10.93
N GLU A 72 16.28 -7.75 11.39
CA GLU A 72 16.02 -7.56 12.83
C GLU A 72 14.61 -8.03 13.18
N ARG A 73 14.51 -9.12 13.95
CA ARG A 73 13.24 -9.50 14.58
C ARG A 73 12.86 -8.39 15.56
N GLY A 74 11.62 -7.90 15.50
CA GLY A 74 11.06 -7.00 16.51
C GLY A 74 11.22 -5.49 16.27
N ARG A 75 11.78 -5.06 15.14
CA ARG A 75 11.77 -3.65 14.70
C ARG A 75 11.52 -3.56 13.21
N GLY A 76 10.38 -3.00 12.78
CA GLY A 76 10.13 -2.80 11.35
C GLY A 76 8.91 -3.48 10.75
N GLU A 77 8.26 -4.41 11.47
CA GLU A 77 7.24 -5.28 10.88
C GLU A 77 5.96 -4.49 10.50
N MET A 78 5.58 -4.61 9.22
CA MET A 78 4.32 -4.14 8.71
C MET A 78 3.25 -5.19 9.04
N PRO A 79 2.17 -4.84 9.74
CA PRO A 79 1.10 -5.78 10.06
C PRO A 79 0.35 -6.23 8.81
N GLY A 80 -0.21 -7.44 8.84
CA GLY A 80 -1.10 -7.94 7.80
C GLY A 80 -2.55 -7.51 8.04
N PHE A 81 -3.25 -7.16 6.96
CA PHE A 81 -4.62 -6.64 6.99
C PHE A 81 -5.66 -7.64 6.46
N ARG A 82 -5.26 -8.89 6.18
CA ARG A 82 -6.14 -9.96 5.68
C ARG A 82 -7.42 -10.11 6.51
N GLY A 83 -7.34 -10.13 7.84
CA GLY A 83 -8.52 -10.28 8.69
C GLY A 83 -9.29 -8.98 8.99
N VAL A 84 -8.80 -7.85 8.48
CA VAL A 84 -9.25 -6.51 8.92
C VAL A 84 -9.95 -5.76 7.79
N LEU A 85 -9.40 -5.84 6.58
CA LEU A 85 -9.93 -5.17 5.40
C LEU A 85 -10.54 -6.19 4.44
N ASP A 86 -11.65 -5.82 3.79
CA ASP A 86 -12.21 -6.58 2.68
C ASP A 86 -11.49 -6.29 1.35
N ASP A 87 -11.89 -6.97 0.27
CA ASP A 87 -11.23 -6.86 -1.03
C ASP A 87 -11.43 -5.50 -1.70
N GLU A 88 -12.57 -4.85 -1.48
CA GLU A 88 -12.90 -3.54 -2.04
C GLU A 88 -12.11 -2.43 -1.34
N GLN A 89 -11.99 -2.52 -0.02
CA GLN A 89 -11.18 -1.65 0.81
C GLN A 89 -9.70 -1.72 0.43
N ILE A 90 -9.18 -2.94 0.23
CA ILE A 90 -7.79 -3.13 -0.23
C ILE A 90 -7.62 -2.62 -1.66
N ALA A 91 -8.58 -2.86 -2.57
CA ALA A 91 -8.51 -2.34 -3.92
C ALA A 91 -8.49 -0.80 -3.95
N SER A 92 -9.34 -0.14 -3.15
CA SER A 92 -9.36 1.33 -3.04
C SER A 92 -8.04 1.87 -2.46
N LEU A 93 -7.51 1.21 -1.42
CA LEU A 93 -6.19 1.54 -0.86
C LEU A 93 -5.08 1.42 -1.92
N LEU A 94 -5.05 0.35 -2.70
CA LEU A 94 -4.05 0.13 -3.75
C LEU A 94 -4.14 1.18 -4.86
N ARG A 95 -5.35 1.56 -5.30
CA ARG A 95 -5.54 2.63 -6.27
C ARG A 95 -5.04 3.97 -5.73
N TYR A 96 -5.37 4.30 -4.48
CA TYR A 96 -4.83 5.49 -3.80
C TYR A 96 -3.30 5.48 -3.78
N LEU A 97 -2.69 4.38 -3.33
CA LEU A 97 -1.23 4.24 -3.27
C LEU A 97 -0.56 4.41 -4.64
N ARG A 98 -1.15 3.85 -5.70
CA ARG A 98 -0.64 3.94 -7.07
C ARG A 98 -0.61 5.38 -7.56
N VAL A 99 -1.69 6.13 -7.40
CA VAL A 99 -1.78 7.54 -7.82
C VAL A 99 -0.78 8.42 -7.07
N VAL A 100 -0.64 8.20 -5.76
CA VAL A 100 0.21 9.03 -4.90
C VAL A 100 1.70 8.76 -5.13
N ASN A 101 2.08 7.49 -5.24
CA ASN A 101 3.49 7.05 -5.18
C ASN A 101 4.06 6.64 -6.54
N ALA A 102 3.22 6.32 -7.52
CA ALA A 102 3.64 5.91 -8.86
C ALA A 102 2.86 6.66 -9.97
N PRO A 103 2.83 8.01 -9.98
CA PRO A 103 2.00 8.80 -10.89
C PRO A 103 2.34 8.66 -12.38
N GLY A 104 3.51 8.10 -12.72
CA GLY A 104 3.91 7.79 -14.10
C GLY A 104 3.55 6.37 -14.54
N ARG A 105 2.92 5.58 -13.67
CA ARG A 105 2.55 4.19 -13.97
C ARG A 105 1.05 4.09 -14.23
N PRO A 106 0.62 3.17 -15.12
CA PRO A 106 -0.80 2.92 -15.32
C PRO A 106 -1.46 2.40 -14.03
N ALA A 107 -2.77 2.65 -13.92
CA ALA A 107 -3.59 2.03 -12.90
C ALA A 107 -3.57 0.50 -13.06
N TRP A 108 -3.77 -0.22 -11.95
CA TRP A 108 -3.97 -1.65 -11.99
C TRP A 108 -5.45 -1.98 -12.22
N ASP A 109 -5.72 -2.87 -13.16
CA ASP A 109 -7.05 -3.38 -13.44
C ASP A 109 -7.33 -4.66 -12.64
N GLY A 110 -8.62 -5.01 -12.49
CA GLY A 110 -9.04 -6.29 -11.89
C GLY A 110 -8.63 -6.51 -10.44
N LEU A 111 -8.35 -5.44 -9.68
CA LEU A 111 -7.80 -5.54 -8.32
C LEU A 111 -8.63 -6.42 -7.39
N THR A 112 -9.94 -6.22 -7.31
CA THR A 112 -10.81 -6.97 -6.39
C THR A 112 -10.76 -8.48 -6.68
N GLU A 113 -10.84 -8.88 -7.95
CA GLU A 113 -10.74 -10.29 -8.36
C GLU A 113 -9.36 -10.87 -8.02
N ARG A 114 -8.29 -10.11 -8.31
CA ARG A 114 -6.93 -10.57 -8.01
C ARG A 114 -6.70 -10.72 -6.51
N ILE A 115 -7.19 -9.78 -5.70
CA ILE A 115 -7.11 -9.87 -4.24
C ILE A 115 -7.83 -11.14 -3.78
N GLY A 116 -9.09 -11.35 -4.18
CA GLY A 116 -9.86 -12.53 -3.83
C GLY A 116 -9.15 -13.84 -4.16
N THR A 117 -8.54 -13.92 -5.34
CA THR A 117 -7.70 -15.06 -5.76
C THR A 117 -6.53 -15.29 -4.79
N LEU A 118 -5.77 -14.23 -4.49
CA LEU A 118 -4.62 -14.30 -3.57
C LEU A 118 -5.02 -14.58 -2.11
N ARG A 119 -6.28 -14.33 -1.72
CA ARG A 119 -6.81 -14.79 -0.43
C ARG A 119 -7.05 -16.28 -0.41
N ALA A 120 -7.69 -16.81 -1.46
CA ALA A 120 -8.03 -18.22 -1.58
C ALA A 120 -6.77 -19.10 -1.65
N GLU A 121 -5.74 -18.66 -2.38
CA GLU A 121 -4.46 -19.38 -2.49
C GLU A 121 -3.75 -19.59 -1.13
N HIS A 122 -3.92 -18.67 -0.18
CA HIS A 122 -3.30 -18.77 1.15
C HIS A 122 -4.13 -19.62 2.13
N GLY A 123 -5.45 -19.65 2.00
CA GLY A 123 -6.34 -20.44 2.86
C GLY A 123 -6.34 -21.95 2.57
N GLY A 124 -5.71 -22.37 1.47
CA GLY A 124 -5.56 -23.78 1.08
C GLY A 124 -4.23 -24.43 1.48
N ARG A 125 -3.40 -23.77 2.31
CA ARG A 125 -2.12 -24.27 2.83
C ARG A 125 -2.19 -24.45 4.34
#